data_AF-A0A5S9PLC9-F1
#
_entry.id   AF-A0A5S9PLC9-F1
#
_cell.length_a   1.000
_cell.length_b   1.000
_cell.length_c   1.000
_cell.angle_alpha   90.00
_cell.angle_beta   90.00
_cell.angle_gamma   90.00
#
_symmetry.space_group_name_H-M   'P 1'
#
loop_
_entity.id
_entity.type
_entity.pdbx_description
1 polymer ?
#
loop_
_entity_poly.entity_id
_entity_poly.type
_entity_poly.pdbx_seq_one_letter_code
_entity_poly.pdbx_strand_id
1 'polypeptide(L)'
;MRRVTLTLLMALWAPLMVSAEPTSSPDSAAVDAAIDNLDEALYSPFIERYMLDEIRNLRIDMERGHREMAAEIVDRELGAADKAVSYATNTVTYFFYLIAAVSSALVLIGWNSIRDIKDKVHKVANEQVAELIEEYEKRLRTIEKQLKQETAHIESNREEITLTQEIHSLWLRASQESSPAGKIAIYDQILTLRKDDIEAITYKADAALDQNEPQWAINLCHHALSLDDANAHAFYQLSCAHTCQGNLDDAARYFAKAVEQSESYRDELHRDPALSELREHPLLIELLAPATVNS
;
A
#
# COMPACT_ATOMS: atom_id res chain seq x y z
N MET A 1 -1.71 -9.07 81.41
CA MET A 1 -1.31 -7.65 81.26
C MET A 1 -2.59 -6.85 80.99
N ARG A 2 -3.00 -5.91 81.86
CA ARG A 2 -2.76 -4.44 81.77
C ARG A 2 -3.72 -3.79 80.74
N ARG A 3 -4.68 -2.87 81.03
CA ARG A 3 -5.17 -2.11 82.23
C ARG A 3 -6.67 -1.78 81.96
N VAL A 4 -7.60 -1.88 82.91
CA VAL A 4 -8.01 -0.90 83.96
C VAL A 4 -8.54 0.46 83.43
N THR A 5 -9.87 0.60 83.43
CA THR A 5 -10.72 1.74 83.92
C THR A 5 -12.16 1.18 84.07
N LEU A 6 -12.81 1.15 85.25
CA LEU A 6 -13.48 2.27 85.98
C LEU A 6 -14.39 3.10 85.04
N THR A 7 -15.70 3.31 85.25
CA THR A 7 -16.68 3.02 86.32
C THR A 7 -18.04 2.58 85.69
N LEU A 8 -19.16 2.26 86.37
CA LEU A 8 -19.64 2.44 87.75
C LEU A 8 -20.66 1.31 88.13
N LEU A 9 -21.08 1.28 89.39
CA LEU A 9 -22.27 0.62 89.96
C LEU A 9 -23.57 1.14 89.28
N MET A 10 -24.67 0.41 89.05
CA MET A 10 -25.26 -0.79 89.68
C MET A 10 -25.43 -0.73 91.21
N ALA A 11 -26.44 0.00 91.67
CA ALA A 11 -26.99 -0.05 93.02
C ALA A 11 -28.47 0.39 93.02
N LEU A 12 -29.25 -0.09 94.00
CA LEU A 12 -30.72 0.07 94.17
C LEU A 12 -31.57 -0.60 93.07
N TRP A 13 -32.23 -1.74 93.31
CA TRP A 13 -33.18 -1.97 94.40
C TRP A 13 -33.01 -3.35 95.07
N ALA A 14 -33.27 -3.40 96.38
CA ALA A 14 -33.21 -4.62 97.19
C ALA A 14 -34.60 -5.29 97.30
N PRO A 15 -34.66 -6.62 97.48
CA PRO A 15 -35.92 -7.34 97.69
C PRO A 15 -36.40 -7.20 99.14
N LEU A 16 -37.72 -7.26 99.35
CA LEU A 16 -38.30 -7.56 100.67
C LEU A 16 -39.39 -8.62 100.51
N MET A 17 -39.25 -9.70 101.26
CA MET A 17 -40.14 -10.86 101.27
C MET A 17 -40.51 -11.17 102.73
N VAL A 18 -41.79 -11.47 102.96
CA VAL A 18 -42.32 -12.25 104.10
C VAL A 18 -42.13 -11.63 105.51
N SER A 19 -43.24 -11.22 106.13
CA SER A 19 -43.94 -12.14 107.05
C SER A 19 -45.35 -11.65 107.37
N ALA A 20 -46.24 -12.58 107.68
CA ALA A 20 -47.59 -12.30 108.18
C ALA A 20 -47.71 -12.90 109.60
N GLU A 21 -48.39 -12.20 110.50
CA GLU A 21 -48.97 -12.79 111.71
C GLU A 21 -50.35 -12.15 111.99
N PRO A 22 -51.29 -12.88 112.61
CA PRO A 22 -52.71 -12.49 112.62
C PRO A 22 -53.22 -11.99 113.99
N THR A 23 -54.55 -11.83 114.06
CA THR A 23 -55.42 -11.83 115.26
C THR A 23 -55.36 -10.68 116.26
N SER A 24 -56.45 -9.89 116.27
CA SER A 24 -57.32 -9.79 117.45
C SER A 24 -58.74 -9.34 117.05
N SER A 25 -59.75 -10.10 117.46
CA SER A 25 -61.18 -9.75 117.53
C SER A 25 -61.77 -10.45 118.77
N PRO A 26 -63.03 -10.17 119.20
CA PRO A 26 -63.96 -9.12 118.79
C PRO A 26 -64.34 -8.20 119.98
N ASP A 27 -65.41 -7.41 119.86
CA ASP A 27 -66.25 -7.08 121.02
C ASP A 27 -67.72 -7.33 120.65
N SER A 28 -68.44 -8.06 121.51
CA SER A 28 -69.66 -8.79 121.16
C SER A 28 -70.80 -8.43 122.10
N ALA A 29 -71.47 -7.29 121.82
CA ALA A 29 -72.54 -6.76 122.66
C ALA A 29 -73.72 -6.13 121.89
N ALA A 30 -73.76 -6.20 120.55
CA ALA A 30 -74.66 -5.39 119.73
C ALA A 30 -75.44 -6.12 118.61
N VAL A 31 -75.26 -7.43 118.41
CA VAL A 31 -75.89 -8.17 117.28
C VAL A 31 -76.87 -9.26 117.75
N ASP A 32 -76.76 -9.70 119.02
CA ASP A 32 -77.66 -10.71 119.62
C ASP A 32 -79.11 -10.23 119.85
N ALA A 33 -79.46 -9.01 119.42
CA ALA A 33 -80.79 -8.41 119.55
C ALA A 33 -81.60 -8.38 118.24
N ALA A 34 -81.07 -8.93 117.13
CA ALA A 34 -81.66 -8.76 115.79
C ALA A 34 -81.94 -10.07 115.02
N ILE A 35 -81.86 -11.23 115.67
CA ILE A 35 -81.92 -12.55 115.01
C ILE A 35 -83.30 -13.24 115.15
N ASP A 36 -84.20 -12.71 115.99
CA ASP A 36 -85.49 -13.36 116.34
C ASP A 36 -86.68 -13.06 115.40
N ASN A 37 -86.47 -12.45 114.23
CA ASN A 37 -87.54 -12.27 113.23
C ASN A 37 -87.00 -12.24 111.80
N LEU A 38 -87.37 -13.26 110.99
CA LEU A 38 -87.89 -13.18 109.60
C LEU A 38 -87.49 -14.43 108.79
N ASP A 39 -88.47 -15.30 108.55
CA ASP A 39 -88.39 -16.36 107.55
C ASP A 39 -88.87 -15.88 106.17
N GLU A 40 -88.02 -16.17 105.17
CA GLU A 40 -88.34 -16.75 103.86
C GLU A 40 -87.96 -15.99 102.55
N ALA A 41 -87.12 -16.68 101.76
CA ALA A 41 -86.86 -16.59 100.32
C ALA A 41 -86.59 -15.22 99.64
N LEU A 42 -85.31 -14.81 99.65
CA LEU A 42 -84.74 -13.74 98.78
C LEU A 42 -83.86 -14.29 97.62
N TYR A 43 -83.97 -15.59 97.31
CA TYR A 43 -83.09 -16.33 96.40
C TYR A 43 -83.64 -16.48 94.98
N SER A 44 -83.67 -15.39 94.19
CA SER A 44 -83.78 -15.50 92.72
C SER A 44 -83.00 -14.44 91.92
N PRO A 45 -82.91 -13.15 92.30
CA PRO A 45 -82.28 -12.14 91.43
C PRO A 45 -80.75 -12.26 91.36
N PHE A 46 -80.12 -12.74 92.44
CA PHE A 46 -78.66 -12.76 92.58
C PHE A 46 -77.98 -13.82 91.72
N ILE A 47 -78.59 -15.01 91.55
CA ILE A 47 -78.02 -16.10 90.75
C ILE A 47 -78.13 -15.79 89.26
N GLU A 48 -79.24 -15.24 88.80
CA GLU A 48 -79.38 -14.78 87.41
C GLU A 48 -78.36 -13.68 87.09
N ARG A 49 -78.19 -12.70 88.00
CA ARG A 49 -77.19 -11.65 87.85
C ARG A 49 -75.77 -12.20 87.76
N TYR A 50 -75.41 -13.12 88.66
CA TYR A 50 -74.11 -13.77 88.68
C TYR A 50 -73.83 -14.54 87.38
N MET A 51 -74.78 -15.35 86.90
CA MET A 51 -74.65 -16.09 85.65
C MET A 51 -74.53 -15.16 84.42
N LEU A 52 -75.25 -14.04 84.40
CA LEU A 52 -75.14 -13.04 83.33
C LEU A 52 -73.81 -12.28 83.35
N ASP A 53 -73.30 -11.94 84.53
CA ASP A 53 -71.99 -11.29 84.68
C ASP A 53 -70.86 -12.30 84.35
N GLU A 54 -71.01 -13.60 84.63
CA GLU A 54 -70.04 -14.63 84.22
C GLU A 54 -70.06 -14.89 82.71
N ILE A 55 -71.24 -14.96 82.06
CA ILE A 55 -71.34 -15.02 80.58
C ILE A 55 -70.74 -13.76 79.94
N ARG A 56 -70.90 -12.60 80.58
CA ARG A 56 -70.28 -11.35 80.13
C ARG A 56 -68.75 -11.40 80.26
N ASN A 57 -68.22 -11.88 81.38
CA ASN A 57 -66.78 -12.07 81.59
C ASN A 57 -66.20 -13.04 80.57
N LEU A 58 -66.85 -14.20 80.37
CA LEU A 58 -66.43 -15.22 79.41
C LEU A 58 -66.46 -14.68 77.98
N ARG A 59 -67.44 -13.84 77.61
CA ARG A 59 -67.41 -13.10 76.33
C ARG A 59 -66.25 -12.11 76.27
N ILE A 60 -65.99 -11.32 77.32
CA ILE A 60 -64.89 -10.36 77.37
C ILE A 60 -63.53 -11.05 77.20
N ASP A 61 -63.35 -12.22 77.81
CA ASP A 61 -62.12 -13.00 77.73
C ASP A 61 -61.99 -13.77 76.40
N MET A 62 -63.09 -14.28 75.83
CA MET A 62 -63.09 -14.78 74.44
C MET A 62 -62.70 -13.66 73.45
N GLU A 63 -63.29 -12.47 73.58
CA GLU A 63 -62.97 -11.31 72.73
C GLU A 63 -61.52 -10.83 72.95
N ARG A 64 -60.99 -10.93 74.17
CA ARG A 64 -59.58 -10.64 74.47
C ARG A 64 -58.67 -11.67 73.81
N GLY A 65 -58.94 -12.96 73.97
CA GLY A 65 -58.18 -14.05 73.37
C GLY A 65 -58.23 -14.03 71.84
N HIS A 66 -59.39 -13.74 71.23
CA HIS A 66 -59.50 -13.54 69.79
C HIS A 66 -58.66 -12.36 69.29
N ARG A 67 -58.64 -11.23 70.03
CA ARG A 67 -57.80 -10.07 69.69
C ARG A 67 -56.31 -10.36 69.85
N GLU A 68 -55.91 -11.12 70.87
CA GLU A 68 -54.51 -11.50 71.11
C GLU A 68 -54.02 -12.49 70.05
N MET A 69 -54.77 -13.56 69.76
CA MET A 69 -54.46 -14.50 68.67
C MET A 69 -54.45 -13.82 67.30
N ALA A 70 -55.39 -12.90 67.03
CA ALA A 70 -55.40 -12.15 65.78
C ALA A 70 -54.16 -11.25 65.64
N ALA A 71 -53.74 -10.60 66.73
CA ALA A 71 -52.52 -9.79 66.75
C ALA A 71 -51.27 -10.66 66.52
N GLU A 72 -51.15 -11.81 67.19
CA GLU A 72 -50.01 -12.73 67.01
C GLU A 72 -49.96 -13.32 65.59
N ILE A 73 -51.10 -13.72 65.01
CA ILE A 73 -51.15 -14.23 63.64
C ILE A 73 -50.75 -13.14 62.64
N VAL A 74 -51.26 -11.92 62.79
CA VAL A 74 -50.90 -10.78 61.92
C VAL A 74 -49.42 -10.43 62.06
N ASP A 75 -48.87 -10.39 63.26
CA ASP A 75 -47.44 -10.10 63.47
C ASP A 75 -46.55 -11.22 62.87
N ARG A 76 -46.98 -12.49 62.97
CA ARG A 76 -46.28 -13.61 62.35
C ARG A 76 -46.35 -13.59 60.83
N GLU A 77 -47.48 -13.20 60.24
CA GLU A 77 -47.60 -13.03 58.79
C GLU A 77 -46.80 -11.82 58.29
N LEU A 78 -46.83 -10.69 59.01
CA LEU A 78 -45.99 -9.53 58.71
C LEU A 78 -44.49 -9.90 58.79
N GLY A 79 -44.06 -10.61 59.84
CA GLY A 79 -42.68 -11.07 59.97
C GLY A 79 -42.26 -12.12 58.93
N ALA A 80 -43.20 -12.90 58.38
CA ALA A 80 -42.95 -13.80 57.25
C ALA A 80 -42.86 -13.03 55.91
N ALA A 81 -43.76 -12.07 55.70
CA ALA A 81 -43.78 -11.20 54.53
C ALA A 81 -42.52 -10.32 54.47
N ASP A 82 -42.13 -9.69 55.58
CA ASP A 82 -40.94 -8.84 55.67
C ASP A 82 -39.65 -9.63 55.42
N LYS A 83 -39.56 -10.88 55.92
CA LYS A 83 -38.47 -11.79 55.55
C LYS A 83 -38.47 -12.11 54.06
N ALA A 84 -39.62 -12.41 53.45
CA ALA A 84 -39.71 -12.68 52.02
C ALA A 84 -39.32 -11.47 51.16
N VAL A 85 -39.77 -10.27 51.53
CA VAL A 85 -39.41 -8.99 50.91
C VAL A 85 -37.92 -8.71 51.08
N SER A 86 -37.35 -8.93 52.28
CA SER A 86 -35.92 -8.77 52.55
C SER A 86 -35.06 -9.73 51.72
N TYR A 87 -35.44 -11.02 51.63
CA TYR A 87 -34.75 -11.97 50.76
C TYR A 87 -34.84 -11.59 49.27
N ALA A 88 -36.01 -11.15 48.80
CA ALA A 88 -36.18 -10.69 47.42
C ALA A 88 -35.31 -9.47 47.12
N THR A 89 -35.36 -8.45 47.97
CA THR A 89 -34.56 -7.22 47.85
C THR A 89 -33.06 -7.54 47.87
N ASN A 90 -32.58 -8.30 48.85
CA ASN A 90 -31.16 -8.68 48.93
C ASN A 90 -30.71 -9.47 47.69
N THR A 91 -31.53 -10.41 47.22
CA THR A 91 -31.22 -11.20 46.00
C THR A 91 -31.08 -10.30 44.78
N VAL A 92 -32.03 -9.36 44.58
CA VAL A 92 -31.98 -8.38 43.48
C VAL A 92 -30.75 -7.49 43.60
N THR A 93 -30.43 -6.99 44.80
CA THR A 93 -29.23 -6.18 45.06
C THR A 93 -27.94 -6.93 44.74
N TYR A 94 -27.80 -8.20 45.14
CA TYR A 94 -26.63 -9.00 44.79
C TYR A 94 -26.52 -9.31 43.28
N PHE A 95 -27.64 -9.54 42.59
CA PHE A 95 -27.63 -9.66 41.13
C PHE A 95 -27.18 -8.36 40.44
N PHE A 96 -27.63 -7.19 40.92
CA PHE A 96 -27.15 -5.90 40.41
C PHE A 96 -25.64 -5.73 40.62
N TYR A 97 -25.10 -6.07 41.79
CA TYR A 97 -23.66 -6.00 42.04
C TYR A 97 -22.86 -7.00 41.17
N LEU A 98 -23.39 -8.20 40.93
CA LEU A 98 -22.76 -9.19 40.06
C LEU A 98 -22.72 -8.70 38.60
N ILE A 99 -23.84 -8.16 38.10
CA ILE A 99 -23.92 -7.55 36.76
C ILE A 99 -22.98 -6.34 36.65
N ALA A 100 -22.90 -5.49 37.69
CA ALA A 100 -21.98 -4.35 37.74
C ALA A 100 -20.51 -4.79 37.70
N ALA A 101 -20.14 -5.84 38.45
CA ALA A 101 -18.79 -6.40 38.44
C ALA A 101 -18.41 -6.99 37.07
N VAL A 102 -19.31 -7.80 36.47
CA VAL A 102 -19.09 -8.42 35.15
C VAL A 102 -19.02 -7.38 34.04
N SER A 103 -19.91 -6.38 34.04
CA SER A 103 -19.88 -5.29 33.05
C SER A 103 -18.64 -4.40 33.18
N SER A 104 -18.21 -4.08 34.41
CA SER A 104 -16.95 -3.37 34.64
C SER A 104 -15.74 -4.15 34.10
N ALA A 105 -15.67 -5.47 34.36
CA ALA A 105 -14.62 -6.32 33.82
C ALA A 105 -14.64 -6.37 32.28
N LEU A 106 -15.82 -6.48 31.67
CA LEU A 106 -16.00 -6.44 30.21
C LEU A 106 -15.51 -5.14 29.59
N VAL A 107 -15.78 -3.98 30.21
CA VAL A 107 -15.31 -2.68 29.74
C VAL A 107 -13.78 -2.58 29.79
N LEU A 108 -13.14 -3.05 30.86
CA LEU A 108 -11.67 -3.06 30.98
C LEU A 108 -11.00 -3.94 29.93
N ILE A 109 -11.54 -5.14 29.69
CA ILE A 109 -11.04 -6.08 28.67
C ILE A 109 -11.26 -5.50 27.25
N GLY A 110 -12.46 -4.96 26.98
CA GLY A 110 -12.81 -4.34 25.70
C GLY A 110 -11.93 -3.14 25.36
N TRP A 111 -11.67 -2.26 26.33
CA TRP A 111 -10.82 -1.08 26.14
C TRP A 111 -9.38 -1.44 25.77
N ASN A 112 -8.76 -2.40 26.48
CA ASN A 112 -7.42 -2.87 26.15
C ASN A 112 -7.37 -3.56 24.78
N SER A 113 -8.38 -4.37 24.43
CA SER A 113 -8.45 -5.02 23.12
C SER A 113 -8.55 -4.01 21.97
N ILE A 114 -9.40 -2.99 22.09
CA ILE A 114 -9.54 -1.93 21.07
C ILE A 114 -8.25 -1.13 20.91
N ARG A 115 -7.56 -0.80 22.02
CA ARG A 115 -6.26 -0.12 21.99
C ARG A 115 -5.21 -0.98 21.28
N ASP A 116 -5.05 -2.24 21.68
CA ASP A 116 -4.07 -3.15 21.08
C ASP A 116 -4.36 -3.44 19.58
N ILE A 117 -5.63 -3.48 19.16
CA ILE A 117 -6.02 -3.57 17.75
C ILE A 117 -5.58 -2.31 17.00
N LYS A 118 -5.89 -1.12 17.52
CA LYS A 118 -5.51 0.16 16.91
C LYS A 118 -3.98 0.27 16.75
N ASP A 119 -3.23 -0.07 17.80
CA ASP A 119 -1.76 0.01 17.80
C ASP A 119 -1.15 -0.98 16.79
N LYS A 120 -1.69 -2.21 16.69
CA LYS A 120 -1.29 -3.20 15.68
C LYS A 120 -1.62 -2.75 14.25
N VAL A 121 -2.82 -2.22 14.01
CA VAL A 121 -3.25 -1.76 12.69
C VAL A 121 -2.36 -0.62 12.21
N HIS A 122 -2.07 0.38 13.06
CA HIS A 122 -1.14 1.45 12.70
C HIS A 122 0.27 0.92 12.41
N LYS A 123 0.78 -0.04 13.22
CA LYS A 123 2.11 -0.61 12.97
C LYS A 123 2.17 -1.34 11.62
N VAL A 124 1.27 -2.30 11.39
CA VAL A 124 1.26 -3.11 10.15
C VAL A 124 1.01 -2.23 8.91
N ALA A 125 0.11 -1.25 9.01
CA ALA A 125 -0.12 -0.32 7.90
C ALA A 125 1.11 0.53 7.59
N ASN A 126 1.81 1.07 8.59
CA ASN A 126 3.04 1.83 8.36
C ASN A 126 4.16 0.96 7.76
N GLU A 127 4.29 -0.29 8.20
CA GLU A 127 5.28 -1.26 7.73
C GLU A 127 5.03 -1.63 6.26
N GLN A 128 3.77 -1.92 5.89
CA GLN A 128 3.35 -2.18 4.50
C GLN A 128 3.45 -0.93 3.60
N VAL A 129 3.14 0.26 4.12
CA VAL A 129 3.29 1.52 3.37
C VAL A 129 4.77 1.81 3.11
N ALA A 130 5.66 1.55 4.07
CA ALA A 130 7.10 1.69 3.87
C ALA A 130 7.64 0.71 2.81
N GLU A 131 7.24 -0.56 2.87
CA GLU A 131 7.60 -1.59 1.87
C GLU A 131 7.11 -1.22 0.45
N LEU A 132 5.86 -0.75 0.33
CA LEU A 132 5.33 -0.25 -0.94
C LEU A 132 6.11 0.97 -1.45
N ILE A 133 6.44 1.94 -0.59
CA ILE A 133 7.23 3.11 -0.97
C ILE A 133 8.63 2.69 -1.46
N GLU A 134 9.30 1.74 -0.80
CA GLU A 134 10.60 1.22 -1.23
C GLU A 134 10.50 0.51 -2.59
N GLU A 135 9.47 -0.31 -2.82
CA GLU A 135 9.25 -0.95 -4.11
C GLU A 135 8.99 0.08 -5.22
N TYR A 136 8.11 1.05 -4.98
CA TYR A 136 7.82 2.12 -5.95
C TYR A 136 9.04 3.00 -6.23
N GLU A 137 9.86 3.31 -5.21
CA GLU A 137 11.12 4.04 -5.39
C GLU A 137 12.12 3.24 -6.24
N LYS A 138 12.26 1.93 -5.99
CA LYS A 138 13.12 1.03 -6.78
C LYS A 138 12.64 0.91 -8.24
N ARG A 139 11.34 0.79 -8.46
CA ARG A 139 10.73 0.80 -9.81
C ARG A 139 10.96 2.15 -10.50
N LEU A 140 10.75 3.27 -9.80
CA LEU A 140 10.97 4.62 -10.31
C LEU A 140 12.43 4.87 -10.72
N ARG A 141 13.42 4.51 -9.87
CA ARG A 141 14.85 4.57 -10.21
C ARG A 141 15.20 3.73 -11.45
N THR A 142 14.53 2.59 -11.64
CA THR A 142 14.72 1.73 -12.81
C THR A 142 14.21 2.40 -14.08
N ILE A 143 12.99 2.97 -14.02
CA ILE A 143 12.38 3.73 -15.12
C ILE A 143 13.21 4.98 -15.45
N GLU A 144 13.67 5.73 -14.45
CA GLU A 144 14.55 6.90 -14.62
C GLU A 144 15.85 6.51 -15.33
N LYS A 145 16.50 5.41 -14.90
CA LYS A 145 17.71 4.90 -15.55
C LYS A 145 17.46 4.52 -17.01
N GLN A 146 16.35 3.83 -17.29
CA GLN A 146 15.96 3.45 -18.66
C GLN A 146 15.69 4.69 -19.51
N LEU A 147 14.85 5.61 -19.05
CA LEU A 147 14.56 6.88 -19.75
C LEU A 147 15.82 7.67 -20.06
N LYS A 148 16.76 7.75 -19.11
CA LYS A 148 18.04 8.46 -19.32
C LYS A 148 18.91 7.78 -20.40
N GLN A 149 18.93 6.45 -20.43
CA GLN A 149 19.64 5.68 -21.45
C GLN A 149 18.99 5.84 -22.84
N GLU A 150 17.67 5.66 -22.94
CA GLU A 150 16.92 5.84 -24.19
C GLU A 150 17.04 7.27 -24.71
N THR A 151 17.01 8.29 -23.84
CA THR A 151 17.19 9.69 -24.24
C THR A 151 18.59 9.94 -24.82
N ALA A 152 19.63 9.30 -24.27
CA ALA A 152 20.98 9.39 -24.83
C ALA A 152 21.10 8.72 -26.21
N HIS A 153 20.44 7.56 -26.40
CA HIS A 153 20.36 6.90 -27.71
C HIS A 153 19.56 7.73 -28.72
N ILE A 154 18.45 8.34 -28.31
CA ILE A 154 17.65 9.23 -29.16
C ILE A 154 18.47 10.44 -29.64
N GLU A 155 19.26 11.08 -28.75
CA GLU A 155 20.08 12.22 -29.16
C GLU A 155 21.24 11.79 -30.07
N SER A 156 21.92 10.68 -29.79
CA SER A 156 22.95 10.11 -30.69
C SER A 156 22.38 9.79 -32.08
N ASN A 157 21.23 9.11 -32.13
CA ASN A 157 20.56 8.78 -33.40
C ASN A 157 20.10 10.05 -34.13
N ARG A 158 19.71 11.10 -33.40
CA ARG A 158 19.33 12.39 -33.98
C ARG A 158 20.53 13.09 -34.60
N GLU A 159 21.69 13.09 -33.92
CA GLU A 159 22.95 13.60 -34.48
C GLU A 159 23.31 12.87 -35.78
N GLU A 160 23.30 11.53 -35.78
CA GLU A 160 23.55 10.70 -36.98
C GLU A 160 22.57 10.97 -38.13
N ILE A 161 21.27 11.12 -37.82
CA ILE A 161 20.24 11.48 -38.81
C ILE A 161 20.51 12.88 -39.37
N THR A 162 20.85 13.87 -38.55
CA THR A 162 21.15 15.22 -39.03
C THR A 162 22.39 15.25 -39.93
N LEU A 163 23.46 14.55 -39.56
CA LEU A 163 24.66 14.42 -40.38
C LEU A 163 24.37 13.70 -41.72
N THR A 164 23.55 12.65 -41.70
CA THR A 164 23.13 11.94 -42.92
C THR A 164 22.28 12.83 -43.83
N GLN A 165 21.35 13.61 -43.26
CA GLN A 165 20.54 14.57 -44.01
C GLN A 165 21.38 15.72 -44.59
N GLU A 166 22.35 16.23 -43.84
CA GLU A 166 23.30 17.25 -44.31
C GLU A 166 24.13 16.73 -45.49
N ILE A 167 24.78 15.56 -45.33
CA ILE A 167 25.53 14.90 -46.41
C ILE A 167 24.64 14.65 -47.63
N HIS A 168 23.42 14.16 -47.46
CA HIS A 168 22.48 13.94 -48.57
C HIS A 168 22.09 15.26 -49.27
N SER A 169 21.92 16.35 -48.52
CA SER A 169 21.65 17.68 -49.10
C SER A 169 22.85 18.22 -49.90
N LEU A 170 24.08 17.94 -49.46
CA LEU A 170 25.31 18.27 -50.18
C LEU A 170 25.43 17.43 -51.47
N TRP A 171 25.14 16.13 -51.43
CA TRP A 171 25.09 15.28 -52.63
C TRP A 171 24.07 15.77 -53.66
N LEU A 172 22.86 16.11 -53.23
CA LEU A 172 21.83 16.68 -54.10
C LEU A 172 22.30 17.98 -54.76
N ARG A 173 23.00 18.83 -54.00
CA ARG A 173 23.59 20.07 -54.52
C ARG A 173 24.73 19.81 -55.49
N ALA A 174 25.63 18.86 -55.22
CA ALA A 174 26.71 18.48 -56.12
C ALA A 174 26.17 17.95 -57.46
N SER A 175 25.08 17.16 -57.44
CA SER A 175 24.40 16.68 -58.65
C SER A 175 23.72 17.79 -59.47
N GLN A 176 23.45 18.96 -58.89
CA GLN A 176 22.86 20.12 -59.57
C GLN A 176 23.91 21.17 -59.99
N GLU A 177 25.14 21.04 -59.50
CA GLU A 177 26.22 21.98 -59.75
C GLU A 177 26.90 21.68 -61.10
N SER A 178 26.77 22.62 -62.04
CA SER A 178 27.35 22.47 -63.37
C SER A 178 28.86 22.71 -63.41
N SER A 179 29.43 23.42 -62.44
CA SER A 179 30.85 23.78 -62.45
C SER A 179 31.72 22.71 -61.76
N PRO A 180 32.79 22.18 -62.40
CA PRO A 180 33.66 21.17 -61.78
C PRO A 180 34.31 21.66 -60.47
N ALA A 181 34.79 22.91 -60.45
CA ALA A 181 35.30 23.56 -59.24
C ALA A 181 34.23 23.65 -58.13
N GLY A 182 32.97 23.90 -58.49
CA GLY A 182 31.85 23.92 -57.54
C GLY A 182 31.55 22.54 -56.97
N LYS A 183 31.51 21.50 -57.82
CA LYS A 183 31.37 20.10 -57.39
C LYS A 183 32.47 19.73 -56.39
N ILE A 184 33.74 20.01 -56.72
CA ILE A 184 34.90 19.78 -55.85
C ILE A 184 34.71 20.44 -54.48
N ALA A 185 34.32 21.73 -54.45
CA ALA A 185 34.09 22.44 -53.20
C ALA A 185 32.95 21.86 -52.35
N ILE A 186 31.96 21.21 -52.97
CA ILE A 186 30.87 20.50 -52.26
C ILE A 186 31.33 19.12 -51.77
N TYR A 187 32.08 18.37 -52.58
CA TYR A 187 32.69 17.10 -52.14
C TYR A 187 33.68 17.33 -50.99
N ASP A 188 34.43 18.42 -50.98
CA ASP A 188 35.27 18.81 -49.85
C ASP A 188 34.44 19.07 -48.57
N GLN A 189 33.25 19.67 -48.67
CA GLN A 189 32.33 19.80 -47.52
C GLN A 189 31.87 18.41 -47.03
N ILE A 190 31.49 17.50 -47.91
CA ILE A 190 31.14 16.11 -47.55
C ILE A 190 32.31 15.43 -46.83
N LEU A 191 33.54 15.57 -47.36
CA LEU A 191 34.74 15.00 -46.77
C LEU A 191 35.16 15.65 -45.44
N THR A 192 34.75 16.90 -45.14
CA THR A 192 34.90 17.44 -43.78
C THR A 192 33.97 16.80 -42.75
N LEU A 193 32.78 16.35 -43.17
CA LEU A 193 31.80 15.67 -42.31
C LEU A 193 32.12 14.17 -42.17
N ARG A 194 32.48 13.50 -43.29
CA ARG A 194 32.88 12.09 -43.36
C ARG A 194 34.12 11.95 -44.22
N LYS A 195 35.29 11.90 -43.57
CA LYS A 195 36.62 11.87 -44.22
C LYS A 195 36.87 10.65 -45.09
N ASP A 196 36.28 9.53 -44.70
CA ASP A 196 36.51 8.22 -45.31
C ASP A 196 35.37 7.84 -46.29
N ASP A 197 34.65 8.83 -46.82
CA ASP A 197 33.59 8.64 -47.80
C ASP A 197 34.19 8.35 -49.19
N ILE A 198 34.29 7.06 -49.53
CA ILE A 198 34.90 6.57 -50.77
C ILE A 198 34.20 7.15 -52.01
N GLU A 199 32.86 7.21 -51.99
CA GLU A 199 32.07 7.77 -53.11
C GLU A 199 32.46 9.24 -53.32
N ALA A 200 32.47 10.06 -52.27
CA ALA A 200 32.86 11.46 -52.37
C ALA A 200 34.31 11.65 -52.85
N ILE A 201 35.24 10.75 -52.50
CA ILE A 201 36.62 10.77 -53.04
C ILE A 201 36.63 10.46 -54.55
N THR A 202 35.91 9.42 -55.00
CA THR A 202 35.89 9.02 -56.42
C THR A 202 35.16 10.03 -57.30
N TYR A 203 34.02 10.58 -56.86
CA TYR A 203 33.31 11.64 -57.59
C TYR A 203 34.07 12.98 -57.56
N LYS A 204 34.91 13.23 -56.54
CA LYS A 204 35.88 14.34 -56.56
C LYS A 204 37.00 14.11 -57.59
N ALA A 205 37.46 12.87 -57.77
CA ALA A 205 38.42 12.52 -58.81
C ALA A 205 37.85 12.73 -60.22
N ASP A 206 36.56 12.42 -60.42
CA ASP A 206 35.80 12.75 -61.63
C ASP A 206 35.81 14.25 -61.94
N ALA A 207 35.38 15.07 -60.98
CA ALA A 207 35.40 16.52 -61.12
C ALA A 207 36.82 17.11 -61.27
N ALA A 208 37.88 16.41 -60.85
CA ALA A 208 39.27 16.77 -61.11
C ALA A 208 39.70 16.45 -62.57
N LEU A 209 39.17 15.39 -63.18
CA LEU A 209 39.34 15.10 -64.61
C LEU A 209 38.64 16.15 -65.48
N ASP A 210 37.42 16.56 -65.11
CA ASP A 210 36.70 17.68 -65.73
C ASP A 210 37.53 19.00 -65.72
N GLN A 211 38.42 19.20 -64.73
CA GLN A 211 39.35 20.34 -64.66
C GLN A 211 40.69 20.11 -65.38
N ASN A 212 40.86 18.97 -66.06
CA ASN A 212 42.11 18.58 -66.72
C ASN A 212 43.30 18.43 -65.72
N GLU A 213 43.05 17.90 -64.52
CA GLU A 213 44.05 17.59 -63.49
C GLU A 213 44.20 16.06 -63.25
N PRO A 214 44.57 15.25 -64.27
CA PRO A 214 44.52 13.78 -64.17
C PRO A 214 45.47 13.20 -63.12
N GLN A 215 46.62 13.85 -62.85
CA GLN A 215 47.53 13.38 -61.80
C GLN A 215 46.92 13.50 -60.39
N TRP A 216 46.05 14.50 -60.17
CA TRP A 216 45.35 14.65 -58.90
C TRP A 216 44.23 13.61 -58.77
N ALA A 217 43.48 13.35 -59.86
CA ALA A 217 42.49 12.28 -59.92
C ALA A 217 43.10 10.90 -59.61
N ILE A 218 44.28 10.58 -60.17
CA ILE A 218 45.02 9.33 -59.86
C ILE A 218 45.32 9.21 -58.36
N ASN A 219 45.82 10.29 -57.74
CA ASN A 219 46.14 10.30 -56.31
C ASN A 219 44.88 10.11 -55.44
N LEU A 220 43.74 10.71 -55.83
CA LEU A 220 42.45 10.53 -55.16
C LEU A 220 41.93 9.10 -55.30
N CYS A 221 42.01 8.49 -56.50
CA CYS A 221 41.55 7.12 -56.71
C CYS A 221 42.44 6.09 -56.00
N HIS A 222 43.76 6.30 -55.93
CA HIS A 222 44.63 5.47 -55.08
C HIS A 222 44.32 5.63 -53.58
N HIS A 223 43.91 6.82 -53.14
CA HIS A 223 43.42 7.00 -51.77
C HIS A 223 42.10 6.25 -51.52
N ALA A 224 41.14 6.32 -52.44
CA ALA A 224 39.92 5.50 -52.39
C ALA A 224 40.23 4.00 -52.32
N LEU A 225 41.15 3.50 -53.16
CA LEU A 225 41.60 2.10 -53.15
C LEU A 225 42.40 1.70 -51.90
N SER A 226 42.87 2.65 -51.08
CA SER A 226 43.48 2.36 -49.78
C SER A 226 42.45 2.18 -48.66
N LEU A 227 41.19 2.60 -48.90
CA LEU A 227 40.05 2.41 -48.01
C LEU A 227 39.21 1.19 -48.43
N ASP A 228 39.05 0.96 -49.74
CA ASP A 228 38.33 -0.16 -50.34
C ASP A 228 39.07 -0.65 -51.60
N ASP A 229 39.78 -1.77 -51.47
CA ASP A 229 40.65 -2.33 -52.52
C ASP A 229 39.86 -3.00 -53.67
N ALA A 230 38.56 -3.25 -53.47
CA ALA A 230 37.65 -3.81 -54.47
C ALA A 230 36.82 -2.74 -55.20
N ASN A 231 37.07 -1.44 -54.96
CA ASN A 231 36.21 -0.38 -55.46
C ASN A 231 36.23 -0.25 -57.00
N ALA A 232 35.19 -0.79 -57.65
CA ALA A 232 35.05 -0.80 -59.11
C ALA A 232 35.07 0.61 -59.72
N HIS A 233 34.47 1.61 -59.05
CA HIS A 233 34.41 2.97 -59.55
C HIS A 233 35.78 3.67 -59.47
N ALA A 234 36.57 3.45 -58.41
CA ALA A 234 37.93 3.96 -58.32
C ALA A 234 38.85 3.40 -59.42
N PHE A 235 38.71 2.11 -59.78
CA PHE A 235 39.42 1.53 -60.93
C PHE A 235 38.97 2.11 -62.28
N TYR A 236 37.66 2.38 -62.44
CA TYR A 236 37.13 3.04 -63.63
C TYR A 236 37.69 4.46 -63.78
N GLN A 237 37.64 5.28 -62.73
CA GLN A 237 38.20 6.63 -62.73
C GLN A 237 39.73 6.65 -62.95
N LEU A 238 40.48 5.64 -62.46
CA LEU A 238 41.89 5.46 -62.81
C LEU A 238 42.09 5.20 -64.31
N SER A 239 41.25 4.37 -64.93
CA SER A 239 41.31 4.15 -66.39
C SER A 239 41.11 5.45 -67.16
N CYS A 240 40.08 6.23 -66.82
CA CYS A 240 39.84 7.53 -67.43
C CYS A 240 41.03 8.48 -67.23
N ALA A 241 41.57 8.57 -66.01
CA ALA A 241 42.71 9.42 -65.71
C ALA A 241 44.00 9.03 -66.45
N HIS A 242 44.31 7.75 -66.55
CA HIS A 242 45.46 7.25 -67.32
C HIS A 242 45.25 7.45 -68.84
N THR A 243 44.01 7.35 -69.33
CA THR A 243 43.69 7.64 -70.74
C THR A 243 43.90 9.12 -71.06
N CYS A 244 43.45 10.04 -70.18
CA CYS A 244 43.75 11.48 -70.30
C CYS A 244 45.25 11.83 -70.26
N GLN A 245 46.11 10.96 -69.72
CA GLN A 245 47.57 11.10 -69.77
C GLN A 245 48.23 10.45 -71.00
N GLY A 246 47.47 9.72 -71.84
CA GLY A 246 48.00 8.90 -72.94
C GLY A 246 48.63 7.57 -72.50
N ASN A 247 48.49 7.18 -71.23
CA ASN A 247 49.04 5.95 -70.67
C ASN A 247 48.09 4.75 -70.90
N LEU A 248 47.84 4.43 -72.17
CA LEU A 248 46.79 3.50 -72.61
C LEU A 248 46.97 2.05 -72.09
N ASP A 249 48.21 1.57 -71.94
CA ASP A 249 48.50 0.25 -71.37
C ASP A 249 48.02 0.11 -69.92
N ASP A 250 48.27 1.13 -69.09
CA ASP A 250 47.84 1.14 -67.69
C ASP A 250 46.33 1.36 -67.57
N ALA A 251 45.78 2.25 -68.41
CA ALA A 251 44.33 2.45 -68.50
C ALA A 251 43.60 1.14 -68.82
N ALA A 252 44.08 0.37 -69.80
CA ALA A 252 43.49 -0.93 -70.15
C ALA A 252 43.49 -1.93 -68.98
N ARG A 253 44.57 -1.95 -68.17
CA ARG A 253 44.67 -2.80 -66.99
C ARG A 253 43.72 -2.37 -65.87
N TYR A 254 43.57 -1.07 -65.63
CA TYR A 254 42.63 -0.56 -64.63
C TYR A 254 41.17 -0.73 -65.08
N PHE A 255 40.87 -0.54 -66.36
CA PHE A 255 39.53 -0.80 -66.90
C PHE A 255 39.13 -2.28 -66.79
N ALA A 256 40.05 -3.20 -67.13
CA ALA A 256 39.81 -4.64 -66.98
C ALA A 256 39.47 -5.01 -65.52
N LYS A 257 40.17 -4.41 -64.54
CA LYS A 257 39.83 -4.56 -63.11
C LYS A 257 38.48 -3.97 -62.75
N ALA A 258 38.12 -2.79 -63.28
CA ALA A 258 36.81 -2.20 -63.04
C ALA A 258 35.66 -3.11 -63.54
N VAL A 259 35.85 -3.74 -64.70
CA VAL A 259 34.93 -4.73 -65.26
C VAL A 259 34.91 -6.03 -64.44
N GLU A 260 36.06 -6.53 -63.99
CA GLU A 260 36.16 -7.72 -63.12
C GLU A 260 35.37 -7.54 -61.82
N GLN A 261 35.39 -6.34 -61.23
CA GLN A 261 34.60 -6.01 -60.04
C GLN A 261 33.13 -5.69 -60.35
N SER A 262 32.83 -5.06 -61.50
CA SER A 262 31.44 -4.83 -61.95
C SER A 262 31.32 -4.80 -63.47
N GLU A 263 30.73 -5.87 -64.02
CA GLU A 263 30.47 -6.07 -65.45
C GLU A 263 29.70 -4.89 -66.10
N SER A 264 28.96 -4.10 -65.30
CA SER A 264 28.25 -2.89 -65.76
C SER A 264 29.15 -1.88 -66.47
N TYR A 265 30.44 -1.81 -66.13
CA TYR A 265 31.36 -0.87 -66.76
C TYR A 265 31.67 -1.20 -68.23
N ARG A 266 31.37 -2.41 -68.71
CA ARG A 266 31.56 -2.76 -70.14
C ARG A 266 30.71 -1.91 -71.07
N ASP A 267 29.50 -1.53 -70.65
CA ASP A 267 28.63 -0.63 -71.41
C ASP A 267 29.23 0.79 -71.49
N GLU A 268 29.90 1.23 -70.43
CA GLU A 268 30.49 2.58 -70.34
C GLU A 268 31.70 2.75 -71.28
N LEU A 269 32.41 1.68 -71.64
CA LEU A 269 33.46 1.70 -72.68
C LEU A 269 32.98 2.33 -73.99
N HIS A 270 31.70 2.15 -74.33
CA HIS A 270 31.08 2.69 -75.55
C HIS A 270 30.38 4.03 -75.34
N ARG A 271 29.96 4.35 -74.11
CA ARG A 271 29.25 5.60 -73.77
C ARG A 271 30.20 6.75 -73.47
N ASP A 272 31.25 6.51 -72.70
CA ASP A 272 32.19 7.54 -72.27
C ASP A 272 33.09 8.00 -73.44
N PRO A 273 33.14 9.31 -73.75
CA PRO A 273 34.11 9.87 -74.70
C PRO A 273 35.56 9.73 -74.25
N ALA A 274 35.85 9.80 -72.94
CA ALA A 274 37.20 9.75 -72.39
C ALA A 274 37.89 8.40 -72.66
N LEU A 275 37.11 7.32 -72.75
CA LEU A 275 37.59 5.97 -73.06
C LEU A 275 37.65 5.66 -74.57
N SER A 276 37.35 6.62 -75.45
CA SER A 276 37.31 6.40 -76.89
C SER A 276 38.62 5.87 -77.48
N GLU A 277 39.77 6.37 -77.01
CA GLU A 277 41.10 5.89 -77.40
C GLU A 277 41.40 4.46 -76.92
N LEU A 278 40.73 4.01 -75.86
CA LEU A 278 40.94 2.70 -75.25
C LEU A 278 40.17 1.57 -75.95
N ARG A 279 39.07 1.90 -76.66
CA ARG A 279 38.15 0.93 -77.30
C ARG A 279 38.85 -0.01 -78.29
N GLU A 280 39.81 0.53 -79.05
CA GLU A 280 40.55 -0.22 -80.07
C GLU A 280 41.91 -0.72 -79.56
N HIS A 281 42.22 -0.53 -78.27
CA HIS A 281 43.51 -0.86 -77.71
C HIS A 281 43.71 -2.39 -77.59
N PRO A 282 44.75 -2.99 -78.21
CA PRO A 282 44.90 -4.45 -78.27
C PRO A 282 44.91 -5.14 -76.90
N LEU A 283 45.57 -4.53 -75.91
CA LEU A 283 45.64 -5.06 -74.55
C LEU A 283 44.26 -5.11 -73.86
N LEU A 284 43.37 -4.15 -74.15
CA LEU A 284 42.02 -4.16 -73.58
C LEU A 284 41.19 -5.29 -74.18
N ILE A 285 41.30 -5.49 -75.50
CA ILE A 285 40.58 -6.55 -76.22
C ILE A 285 41.01 -7.94 -75.72
N GLU A 286 42.31 -8.12 -75.42
CA GLU A 286 42.83 -9.35 -74.81
C GLU A 286 42.30 -9.55 -73.38
N LEU A 287 42.34 -8.52 -72.53
CA LEU A 287 41.90 -8.61 -71.13
C LEU A 287 40.38 -8.76 -70.95
N LEU A 288 39.57 -8.21 -71.87
CA LEU A 288 38.11 -8.33 -71.85
C LEU A 288 37.58 -9.51 -72.70
N ALA A 289 38.46 -10.27 -73.35
CA ALA A 289 38.07 -11.47 -74.07
C ALA A 289 37.40 -12.45 -73.09
N PRO A 290 36.23 -13.03 -73.45
CA PRO A 290 35.62 -14.05 -72.60
C PRO A 290 36.59 -15.21 -72.45
N ALA A 291 36.97 -15.52 -71.20
CA ALA A 291 37.91 -16.59 -70.90
C ALA A 291 37.46 -17.87 -71.62
N THR A 292 38.28 -18.36 -72.54
CA THR A 292 37.98 -19.57 -73.29
C THR A 292 37.96 -20.73 -72.30
N VAL A 293 36.76 -21.21 -72.01
CA VAL A 293 36.51 -22.34 -71.12
C VAL A 293 37.07 -23.61 -71.76
N ASN A 294 38.37 -23.83 -71.56
CA ASN A 294 39.02 -25.10 -71.82
C ASN A 294 38.65 -26.03 -70.66
N SER A 295 37.71 -26.93 -70.96
CA SER A 295 37.31 -28.09 -70.15
C SER A 295 38.45 -29.09 -69.93
#